data_AF-A0AAU4CYR5-F1
#
_entry.id   AF-A0AAU4CYR5-F1
#
_cell.length_a   1.000
_cell.length_b   1.000
_cell.length_c   1.000
_cell.angle_alpha   90.00
_cell.angle_beta   90.00
_cell.angle_gamma   90.00
#
_symmetry.space_group_name_H-M   'P 1'
#
loop_
_entity.id
_entity.type
_entity.pdbx_description
1 polymer ?
#
loop_
_entity_poly.entity_id
_entity_poly.type
_entity_poly.pdbx_seq_one_letter_code
_entity_poly.pdbx_strand_id
1 'polypeptide(L)'
;MEAEAEPEAEAFEPRADVRLLPWAGLEGKPCYLITDDQGGPISRLADGTESIQLGMGTELLAHAQDLLPDTPRGELRFLAERLAEALGDALRIAESRGRRLRRLN
;
A
#
# COMPACT_ATOMS: atom_id res chain seq x y z
N MET A 1 -34.84 47.57 5.08
CA MET A 1 -35.30 46.21 4.79
C MET A 1 -34.12 45.52 4.14
N GLU A 2 -33.20 45.06 4.99
CA GLU A 2 -31.99 44.36 4.56
C GLU A 2 -32.42 42.95 4.17
N ALA A 3 -32.21 42.59 2.90
CA ALA A 3 -32.36 41.22 2.46
C ALA A 3 -31.13 40.48 2.98
N GLU A 4 -31.32 39.66 4.02
CA GLU A 4 -30.31 38.74 4.53
C GLU A 4 -29.98 37.75 3.40
N ALA A 5 -28.74 37.79 2.93
CA ALA A 5 -28.22 36.81 2.00
C ALA A 5 -28.18 35.45 2.71
N GLU A 6 -28.93 34.48 2.19
CA GLU A 6 -28.85 33.09 2.61
C GLU A 6 -27.40 32.61 2.44
N PRO A 7 -26.84 31.85 3.40
CA PRO A 7 -25.47 31.38 3.26
C PRO A 7 -25.43 30.42 2.07
N GLU A 8 -24.66 30.77 1.05
CA GLU A 8 -24.25 29.83 0.01
C GLU A 8 -23.61 28.65 0.74
N ALA A 9 -24.33 27.53 0.81
CA ALA A 9 -23.77 26.29 1.30
C ALA A 9 -22.61 25.96 0.37
N GLU A 10 -21.38 26.22 0.83
CA GLU A 10 -20.17 25.70 0.21
C GLU A 10 -20.42 24.22 -0.01
N ALA A 11 -20.60 23.83 -1.26
CA ALA A 11 -20.66 22.44 -1.64
C ALA A 11 -19.33 21.84 -1.18
N PHE A 12 -19.36 21.11 -0.06
CA PHE A 12 -18.28 20.23 0.31
C PHE A 12 -18.25 19.17 -0.78
N GLU A 13 -17.52 19.44 -1.86
CA GLU A 13 -17.11 18.38 -2.77
C GLU A 13 -16.13 17.54 -1.98
N PRO A 14 -16.51 16.33 -1.52
CA PRO A 14 -15.55 15.48 -0.86
C PRO A 14 -14.43 15.23 -1.87
N ARG A 15 -13.20 15.62 -1.54
CA ARG A 15 -12.03 15.23 -2.32
C ARG A 15 -11.92 13.70 -2.24
N ALA A 16 -12.54 13.04 -3.19
CA ALA A 16 -12.49 11.59 -3.31
C ALA A 16 -11.12 11.20 -3.87
N ASP A 17 -10.30 10.59 -3.03
CA ASP A 17 -8.98 10.08 -3.35
C ASP A 17 -9.01 8.59 -3.66
N VAL A 18 -8.16 8.19 -4.61
CA VAL A 18 -8.03 6.78 -5.03
C VAL A 18 -6.74 6.19 -4.45
N ARG A 19 -6.84 5.35 -3.42
CA ARG A 19 -5.68 4.68 -2.81
C ARG A 19 -5.49 3.29 -3.41
N LEU A 20 -4.27 2.97 -3.87
CA LEU A 20 -3.88 1.59 -4.19
C LEU A 20 -3.71 0.80 -2.88
N LEU A 21 -4.35 -0.34 -2.77
CA LEU A 21 -4.26 -1.21 -1.58
C LEU A 21 -3.03 -2.14 -1.67
N PRO A 22 -2.44 -2.54 -0.54
CA PRO A 22 -1.23 -3.36 -0.51
C PRO A 22 -1.49 -4.84 -0.81
N TRP A 23 -2.76 -5.26 -0.84
CA TRP A 23 -3.18 -6.58 -1.29
C TRP A 23 -3.74 -6.53 -2.71
N ALA A 24 -3.63 -7.65 -3.42
CA ALA A 24 -4.26 -7.82 -4.72
C ALA A 24 -5.76 -8.15 -4.58
N GLY A 25 -6.51 -7.83 -5.62
CA GLY A 25 -7.86 -8.31 -5.84
C GLY A 25 -7.89 -9.68 -6.49
N LEU A 26 -9.08 -10.04 -6.98
CA LEU A 26 -9.26 -11.27 -7.76
C LEU A 26 -8.26 -11.34 -8.91
N GLU A 27 -7.70 -12.54 -9.12
CA GLU A 27 -6.74 -12.83 -10.18
C GLU A 27 -5.46 -11.97 -10.12
N GLY A 28 -5.08 -11.47 -8.95
CA GLY A 28 -3.86 -10.67 -8.79
C GLY A 28 -3.99 -9.21 -9.28
N LYS A 29 -5.20 -8.77 -9.65
CA LYS A 29 -5.43 -7.41 -10.17
C LYS A 29 -5.21 -6.36 -9.08
N PRO A 30 -4.74 -5.14 -9.41
CA PRO A 30 -4.66 -4.05 -8.45
C PRO A 30 -6.02 -3.75 -7.81
N CYS A 31 -6.03 -3.54 -6.49
CA CYS A 31 -7.20 -3.16 -5.73
C CYS A 31 -7.13 -1.70 -5.32
N TYR A 32 -8.23 -0.95 -5.48
CA TYR A 32 -8.29 0.47 -5.15
C TYR A 32 -9.39 0.77 -4.13
N LEU A 33 -9.09 1.70 -3.23
CA LEU A 33 -10.02 2.28 -2.27
C LEU A 33 -10.32 3.72 -2.68
N ILE A 34 -11.61 4.09 -2.74
CA ILE A 34 -12.03 5.49 -2.82
C ILE A 34 -12.22 5.97 -1.37
N THR A 35 -11.50 7.01 -0.96
CA THR A 35 -11.46 7.53 0.42
C THR A 35 -11.31 9.04 0.40
N ASP A 36 -11.71 9.71 1.48
CA ASP A 36 -11.45 11.15 1.74
C ASP A 36 -10.06 11.42 2.36
N ASP A 37 -9.19 10.40 2.34
CA ASP A 37 -7.88 10.32 3.02
C ASP A 37 -7.89 10.64 4.53
N GLN A 38 -9.05 10.64 5.21
CA GLN A 38 -9.15 10.94 6.65
C GLN A 38 -8.84 9.74 7.56
N GLY A 39 -8.04 8.77 7.08
CA GLY A 39 -7.62 7.62 7.88
C GLY A 39 -8.76 6.66 8.28
N GLY A 40 -9.73 6.43 7.39
CA GLY A 40 -10.83 5.48 7.60
C GLY A 40 -10.37 4.02 7.89
N PRO A 41 -11.28 3.12 8.30
CA PRO A 41 -10.93 1.76 8.73
C PRO A 41 -10.11 0.96 7.72
N ILE A 42 -10.44 1.06 6.43
CA ILE A 42 -9.70 0.36 5.36
C ILE A 42 -8.33 1.00 5.11
N SER A 43 -8.21 2.32 5.24
CA SER A 43 -6.92 3.01 5.16
C SER A 43 -5.98 2.55 6.28
N ARG A 44 -6.47 2.45 7.52
CA ARG A 44 -5.68 1.91 8.65
C ARG A 44 -5.33 0.45 8.48
N LEU A 45 -6.25 -0.37 7.95
CA LEU A 45 -5.95 -1.76 7.61
C LEU A 45 -4.83 -1.83 6.58
N ALA A 46 -4.90 -1.00 5.53
CA ALA A 46 -3.85 -0.90 4.53
C ALA A 46 -2.51 -0.48 5.15
N ASP A 47 -2.48 0.51 6.03
CA ASP A 47 -1.24 0.91 6.72
C ASP A 47 -0.65 -0.23 7.57
N GLY A 48 -1.50 -0.97 8.28
CA GLY A 48 -1.10 -2.16 9.04
C GLY A 48 -0.54 -3.26 8.14
N THR A 49 -1.20 -3.57 7.04
CA THR A 49 -0.72 -4.57 6.08
C THR A 49 0.59 -4.15 5.42
N GLU A 50 0.74 -2.88 5.03
CA GLU A 50 2.00 -2.33 4.51
C GLU A 50 3.13 -2.56 5.54
N SER A 51 2.89 -2.29 6.82
CA SER A 51 3.88 -2.50 7.88
C SER A 51 4.25 -3.97 8.05
N ILE A 52 3.28 -4.88 8.05
CA ILE A 52 3.50 -6.32 8.22
C ILE A 52 4.30 -6.88 7.03
N GLN A 53 3.91 -6.54 5.79
CA GLN A 53 4.61 -7.00 4.58
C GLN A 53 6.06 -6.53 4.54
N LEU A 54 6.33 -5.27 4.90
CA LEU A 54 7.71 -4.76 4.98
C LEU A 54 8.52 -5.44 6.10
N GLY A 55 7.89 -5.73 7.24
CA GLY A 55 8.51 -6.50 8.32
C GLY A 55 8.90 -7.92 7.87
N MET A 56 7.95 -8.65 7.28
CA MET A 56 8.21 -9.99 6.73
C MET A 56 9.29 -9.97 5.65
N GLY A 57 9.28 -8.97 4.76
CA GLY A 57 10.32 -8.81 3.75
C GLY A 57 11.70 -8.55 4.34
N THR A 58 11.79 -7.81 5.45
CA THR A 58 13.04 -7.57 6.18
C THR A 58 13.59 -8.85 6.79
N GLU A 59 12.73 -9.64 7.46
CA GLU A 59 13.10 -10.92 8.06
C GLU A 59 13.53 -11.94 6.98
N LEU A 60 12.78 -12.03 5.88
CA LEU A 60 13.12 -12.91 4.77
C LEU A 60 14.47 -12.53 4.13
N LEU A 61 14.73 -11.23 3.94
CA LEU A 61 15.99 -10.78 3.36
C LEU A 61 17.18 -11.12 4.26
N ALA A 62 17.05 -10.92 5.58
CA ALA A 62 18.08 -11.30 6.54
C ALA A 62 18.34 -12.82 6.48
N HIS A 63 17.27 -13.61 6.50
CA HIS A 63 17.41 -15.07 6.41
C HIS A 63 18.03 -15.53 5.09
N ALA A 64 17.67 -14.88 3.98
CA ALA A 64 18.26 -15.17 2.67
C ALA A 64 19.76 -14.87 2.64
N GLN A 65 20.20 -13.75 3.24
CA GLN A 65 21.61 -13.38 3.31
C GLN A 65 22.45 -14.42 4.07
N ASP A 66 21.88 -14.99 5.15
CA ASP A 66 22.53 -16.05 5.92
C ASP A 66 22.58 -17.38 5.17
N LEU A 67 21.52 -17.73 4.42
CA LEU A 67 21.42 -19.01 3.73
C LEU A 67 22.19 -19.07 2.41
N LEU A 68 22.22 -17.98 1.63
CA LEU A 68 22.74 -17.96 0.26
C LEU A 68 24.15 -18.57 0.09
N PRO A 69 25.12 -18.38 1.01
CA PRO A 69 26.46 -18.97 0.88
C PRO A 69 26.46 -20.50 0.76
N ASP A 70 25.56 -21.17 1.48
CA ASP A 70 25.55 -22.64 1.63
C ASP A 70 24.27 -23.29 1.07
N THR A 71 23.42 -22.52 0.38
CA THR A 71 22.10 -23.00 -0.07
C THR A 71 22.23 -24.13 -1.10
N PRO A 72 21.62 -25.31 -0.85
CA PRO A 72 21.55 -26.38 -1.84
C PRO A 72 20.83 -25.92 -3.10
N ARG A 73 21.27 -26.39 -4.29
CA ARG A 73 20.64 -26.05 -5.58
C ARG A 73 19.11 -26.24 -5.61
N GLY A 74 18.59 -27.21 -4.86
CA GLY A 74 17.14 -27.47 -4.78
C GLY A 74 16.35 -26.39 -4.06
N GLU A 75 16.97 -25.63 -3.15
CA GLU A 75 16.33 -24.62 -2.31
C GLU A 75 16.43 -23.21 -2.91
N LEU A 76 17.41 -22.97 -3.78
CA LEU A 76 17.60 -21.67 -4.46
C LEU A 76 16.36 -21.21 -5.22
N ARG A 77 15.64 -22.12 -5.88
CA ARG A 77 14.40 -21.76 -6.60
C ARG A 77 13.35 -21.23 -5.63
N PHE A 78 13.12 -21.94 -4.53
CA PHE A 78 12.15 -21.53 -3.53
C PHE A 78 12.52 -20.19 -2.88
N LEU A 79 13.80 -20.02 -2.51
CA LEU A 79 14.29 -18.78 -1.94
C LEU A 79 14.12 -17.60 -2.91
N ALA A 80 14.44 -17.79 -4.20
CA ALA A 80 14.24 -16.78 -5.23
C ALA A 80 12.77 -16.42 -5.43
N GLU A 81 11.85 -17.40 -5.41
CA GLU A 81 10.40 -17.17 -5.48
C GLU A 81 9.91 -16.34 -4.29
N ARG A 82 10.34 -16.67 -3.06
CA ARG A 82 9.96 -15.89 -1.86
C ARG A 82 10.48 -14.46 -1.92
N LEU A 83 11.74 -14.27 -2.34
CA LEU A 83 12.34 -12.94 -2.47
C LEU A 83 11.65 -12.11 -3.56
N ALA A 84 11.28 -12.73 -4.68
CA ALA A 84 10.54 -12.07 -5.75
C ALA A 84 9.13 -11.63 -5.30
N GLU A 85 8.43 -12.45 -4.52
CA GLU A 85 7.15 -12.09 -3.92
C GLU A 85 7.29 -10.90 -2.97
N ALA A 86 8.24 -10.96 -2.04
CA ALA A 86 8.48 -9.87 -1.09
C ALA A 86 8.88 -8.55 -1.78
N LEU A 87 9.67 -8.63 -2.86
CA LEU A 87 10.01 -7.47 -3.67
C LEU A 87 8.77 -6.90 -4.39
N GLY A 88 7.90 -7.77 -4.92
CA GLY A 88 6.63 -7.35 -5.53
C GLY A 88 5.73 -6.60 -4.55
N ASP A 89 5.64 -7.09 -3.31
CA ASP A 89 4.91 -6.41 -2.23
C ASP A 89 5.54 -5.04 -1.91
N ALA A 90 6.86 -4.98 -1.72
CA ALA A 90 7.56 -3.72 -1.44
C ALA A 90 7.36 -2.67 -2.54
N LEU A 91 7.42 -3.08 -3.81
CA LEU A 91 7.19 -2.19 -4.96
C LEU A 91 5.75 -1.66 -4.99
N ARG A 92 4.74 -2.51 -4.70
CA ARG A 92 3.34 -2.08 -4.59
C ARG A 92 3.14 -1.06 -3.48
N ILE A 93 3.77 -1.28 -2.32
CA ILE A 93 3.70 -0.35 -1.17
C ILE A 93 4.35 0.98 -1.54
N ALA A 94 5.53 0.94 -2.17
CA ALA A 94 6.23 2.14 -2.62
C ALA A 94 5.39 2.94 -3.63
N GLU A 95 4.73 2.28 -4.58
CA GLU A 95 3.82 2.94 -5.52
C GLU A 95 2.64 3.59 -4.80
N SER A 96 1.99 2.85 -3.89
CA SER A 96 0.85 3.36 -3.13
C SER A 96 1.23 4.60 -2.31
N ARG A 97 2.33 4.53 -1.55
CA ARG A 97 2.86 5.66 -0.76
C ARG A 97 3.26 6.83 -1.65
N GLY A 98 3.94 6.58 -2.78
CA GLY A 98 4.35 7.60 -3.74
C GLY A 98 3.16 8.36 -4.35
N ARG A 99 2.06 7.66 -4.67
CA ARG A 99 0.82 8.28 -5.14
C ARG A 99 0.18 9.18 -4.07
N ARG A 100 0.20 8.76 -2.80
CA ARG A 100 -0.31 9.59 -1.68
C ARG A 100 0.56 10.82 -1.44
N LEU A 101 1.89 10.67 -1.46
CA LEU A 101 2.83 11.79 -1.30
C LEU A 101 2.69 12.85 -2.40
N ARG A 102 2.52 12.44 -3.66
CA ARG A 102 2.31 13.37 -4.79
C ARG A 102 1.02 14.19 -4.69
N ARG A 103 0.06 13.79 -3.84
CA ARG A 103 -1.17 14.56 -3.60
C ARG A 103 -1.03 15.62 -2.52
N LEU A 104 0.00 15.49 -1.68
CA LEU A 104 0.32 16.45 -0.62
C LEU A 104 1.17 17.64 -1.12
N ASN A 105 1.72 17.53 -2.34
CA ASN A 105 2.57 18.53 -2.99
C ASN A 105 1.84 19.20 -4.15
#